data_AF-A0A7S3IXU7-F1
#
_entry.id   AF-A0A7S3IXU7-F1
#
_cell.length_a   1.000
_cell.length_b   1.000
_cell.length_c   1.000
_cell.angle_alpha   90.00
_cell.angle_beta   90.00
_cell.angle_gamma   90.00
#
_symmetry.space_group_name_H-M   'P 1'
#
loop_
_entity.id
_entity.type
_entity.pdbx_description
1 polymer ?
#
loop_
_entity_poly.entity_id
_entity_poly.type
_entity_poly.pdbx_seq_one_letter_code
_entity_poly.pdbx_strand_id
1 'polypeptide(L)'
;LDSLEPSLVLTYVARWPLIMHLLSACFCLGSSALFHLFHIHSKTVNEVLSRLDYGGISILIMGSSYPAIFYSLACHQVQTARNWFLVLITTTSTGCFISTMHPAMNTPKLRAARGFMFIFLGLSAAFPLIYAANADPKYTSYHGALQWGL
;
A
#
# COMPACT_ATOMS: atom_id res chain seq x y z
N LEU A 1 24.46 19.86 8.10
CA LEU A 1 23.89 18.50 8.02
C LEU A 1 24.91 17.43 8.44
N ASP A 2 26.20 17.75 8.53
CA ASP A 2 27.29 16.80 8.87
C ASP A 2 27.51 16.54 10.38
N SER A 3 26.61 16.97 11.26
CA SER A 3 26.73 16.79 12.72
C SER A 3 25.59 15.99 13.36
N LEU A 4 24.68 15.43 12.54
CA LEU A 4 23.62 14.58 13.06
C LEU A 4 24.16 13.17 13.29
N GLU A 5 24.26 12.78 14.55
CA GLU A 5 24.61 11.42 14.92
C GLU A 5 23.60 10.44 14.27
N PRO A 6 24.05 9.36 13.60
CA PRO A 6 23.16 8.43 12.90
C PRO A 6 22.07 7.86 13.81
N SER A 7 22.38 7.66 15.08
CA SER A 7 21.46 7.25 16.15
C SER A 7 20.28 8.22 16.32
N LEU A 8 20.53 9.53 16.21
CA LEU A 8 19.52 10.57 16.33
C LEU A 8 18.60 10.58 15.10
N VAL A 9 19.16 10.44 13.89
CA VAL A 9 18.39 10.35 12.64
C VAL A 9 17.52 9.09 12.61
N LEU A 10 18.09 7.96 13.06
CA LEU A 10 17.40 6.68 13.20
C LEU A 10 16.20 6.74 14.16
N THR A 11 16.32 7.54 15.22
CA THR A 11 15.28 7.70 16.25
C THR A 11 14.24 8.73 15.82
N TYR A 12 14.64 9.72 15.03
CA TYR A 12 13.79 10.80 14.55
C TYR A 12 12.84 10.36 13.42
N VAL A 13 13.30 9.49 12.52
CA VAL A 13 12.52 9.04 11.36
C VAL A 13 11.89 7.67 11.64
N ALA A 14 10.56 7.64 11.74
CA ALA A 14 9.83 6.39 11.97
C ALA A 14 10.05 5.38 10.83
N ARG A 15 10.45 4.15 11.17
CA ARG A 15 10.78 3.06 10.24
C ARG A 15 9.62 2.10 9.97
N TRP A 16 8.59 2.14 10.81
CA TRP A 16 7.43 1.27 10.67
C TRP A 16 6.79 1.32 9.27
N PRO A 17 6.74 2.46 8.53
CA PRO A 17 6.14 2.47 7.19
C PRO A 17 6.90 1.59 6.20
N LEU A 18 8.24 1.60 6.27
CA LEU A 18 9.11 0.77 5.43
C LEU A 18 9.00 -0.71 5.79
N ILE A 19 8.93 -1.03 7.09
CA ILE A 19 8.73 -2.41 7.55
C ILE A 19 7.39 -2.94 7.02
N MET A 20 6.31 -2.15 7.11
CA MET A 20 5.01 -2.53 6.58
C MET A 20 5.04 -2.74 5.06
N HIS A 21 5.75 -1.89 4.31
CA HIS A 21 5.95 -2.09 2.88
C HIS A 21 6.63 -3.42 2.57
N LEU A 22 7.76 -3.71 3.22
CA LEU A 22 8.51 -4.95 3.00
C LEU A 22 7.68 -6.19 3.37
N LEU A 23 7.01 -6.18 4.51
CA LEU A 23 6.13 -7.27 4.93
C LEU A 23 4.99 -7.50 3.93
N SER A 24 4.36 -6.43 3.44
CA SER A 24 3.31 -6.51 2.43
C SER A 24 3.80 -7.08 1.10
N ALA A 25 5.01 -6.72 0.68
CA ALA A 25 5.65 -7.23 -0.53
C ALA A 25 6.01 -8.71 -0.41
N CYS A 26 6.62 -9.11 0.72
CA CYS A 26 6.89 -10.52 1.00
C CYS A 26 5.60 -11.36 1.02
N PHE A 27 4.52 -10.84 1.63
CA PHE A 27 3.23 -11.52 1.65
C PHE A 27 2.65 -11.67 0.24
N CYS A 28 2.56 -10.59 -0.53
CA CYS A 28 1.97 -10.59 -1.88
C CYS A 28 2.76 -11.47 -2.86
N LEU A 29 4.09 -11.34 -2.89
CA LEU A 29 4.94 -12.13 -3.78
C LEU A 29 4.99 -13.60 -3.32
N GLY A 30 4.99 -13.84 -2.01
CA GLY A 30 4.94 -15.18 -1.43
C GLY A 30 3.62 -15.90 -1.75
N SER A 31 2.48 -15.23 -1.61
CA SER A 31 1.17 -15.79 -1.98
C SER A 31 1.11 -16.11 -3.48
N SER A 32 1.69 -15.25 -4.31
CA SER A 32 1.76 -15.46 -5.76
C SER A 32 2.63 -16.67 -6.13
N ALA A 33 3.80 -16.79 -5.52
CA ALA A 33 4.70 -17.92 -5.73
C ALA A 33 4.06 -19.24 -5.28
N LEU A 34 3.41 -19.26 -4.11
CA LEU A 34 2.69 -20.44 -3.61
C LEU A 34 1.54 -20.83 -4.53
N PHE A 35 0.76 -19.85 -5.01
CA PHE A 35 -0.31 -20.10 -5.96
C PHE A 35 0.21 -20.79 -7.22
N HIS A 36 1.21 -20.22 -7.89
CA HIS A 36 1.76 -20.79 -9.12
C HIS A 36 2.38 -22.18 -8.91
N LEU A 37 3.03 -22.41 -7.77
CA LEU A 37 3.66 -23.69 -7.43
C LEU A 37 2.63 -24.80 -7.16
N PHE A 38 1.52 -24.48 -6.49
CA PHE A 38 0.54 -25.47 -6.03
C PHE A 38 -0.80 -25.44 -6.79
N HIS A 39 -0.95 -24.65 -7.87
CA HIS A 39 -2.24 -24.49 -8.55
C HIS A 39 -2.82 -25.80 -9.12
N ILE A 40 -1.97 -26.79 -9.42
CA ILE A 40 -2.37 -28.10 -9.99
C ILE A 40 -2.66 -29.13 -8.88
N HIS A 41 -2.27 -28.87 -7.63
CA HIS A 41 -2.28 -29.89 -6.58
C HIS A 41 -3.70 -30.35 -6.20
N SER A 42 -4.63 -29.41 -5.99
CA SER A 42 -6.02 -29.70 -5.62
C SER A 42 -6.91 -28.50 -5.90
N LYS A 43 -8.19 -28.76 -6.21
CA LYS A 43 -9.19 -27.70 -6.44
C LYS A 43 -9.34 -26.77 -5.23
N THR A 44 -9.38 -27.31 -4.02
CA THR A 44 -9.50 -26.52 -2.78
C THR A 44 -8.27 -25.63 -2.56
N VAL A 45 -7.08 -26.18 -2.78
CA VAL A 45 -5.81 -25.44 -2.62
C VAL A 45 -5.71 -24.32 -3.66
N ASN A 46 -6.05 -24.61 -4.91
CA ASN A 46 -6.10 -23.61 -5.98
C ASN A 46 -7.10 -22.47 -5.66
N GLU A 47 -8.29 -22.79 -5.17
CA GLU A 47 -9.28 -21.77 -4.79
C GLU A 47 -8.83 -20.89 -3.63
N VAL A 48 -8.19 -21.46 -2.60
CA VAL A 48 -7.67 -20.68 -1.47
C VAL A 48 -6.47 -19.81 -1.88
N LEU A 49 -5.50 -20.39 -2.59
CA LEU A 49 -4.29 -19.68 -3.01
C LEU A 49 -4.59 -18.60 -4.06
N SER A 50 -5.53 -18.83 -4.98
CA SER A 50 -5.97 -17.80 -5.92
C SER A 50 -6.57 -16.59 -5.20
N ARG A 51 -7.38 -16.81 -4.17
CA ARG A 51 -7.95 -15.72 -3.35
C ARG A 51 -6.85 -14.99 -2.60
N LEU A 52 -5.90 -15.71 -1.99
CA LEU A 52 -4.76 -15.12 -1.28
C LEU A 52 -3.86 -14.29 -2.20
N ASP A 53 -3.58 -14.76 -3.41
CA ASP A 53 -2.81 -14.02 -4.42
C ASP A 53 -3.51 -12.71 -4.80
N TYR A 54 -4.82 -12.75 -5.11
CA TYR A 54 -5.60 -11.54 -5.39
C TYR A 54 -5.68 -10.60 -4.18
N GLY A 55 -5.90 -11.13 -2.97
CA GLY A 55 -5.91 -10.35 -1.74
C GLY A 55 -4.55 -9.72 -1.44
N GLY A 56 -3.45 -10.41 -1.77
CA GLY A 56 -2.08 -9.93 -1.62
C GLY A 56 -1.83 -8.59 -2.32
N ILE A 57 -2.44 -8.36 -3.49
CA ILE A 57 -2.35 -7.09 -4.23
C ILE A 57 -2.89 -5.93 -3.37
N SER A 58 -4.03 -6.12 -2.70
CA SER A 58 -4.63 -5.06 -1.86
C SER A 58 -3.76 -4.71 -0.65
N ILE A 59 -3.09 -5.72 -0.07
CA ILE A 59 -2.14 -5.57 1.03
C ILE A 59 -0.86 -4.87 0.55
N LEU A 60 -0.36 -5.22 -0.64
CA LEU A 60 0.80 -4.57 -1.25
C LEU A 60 0.53 -3.08 -1.52
N ILE A 61 -0.64 -2.74 -2.06
CA ILE A 61 -1.04 -1.33 -2.27
C ILE A 61 -1.10 -0.57 -0.94
N MET A 62 -1.65 -1.19 0.10
CA MET A 62 -1.68 -0.61 1.45
C MET A 62 -0.27 -0.31 1.97
N GLY A 63 0.60 -1.32 1.93
CA GLY A 63 1.95 -1.24 2.49
C GLY A 63 2.87 -0.31 1.69
N SER A 64 2.74 -0.24 0.36
CA SER A 64 3.50 0.72 -0.46
C SER A 64 3.04 2.17 -0.28
N SER A 65 1.77 2.38 0.03
CA SER A 65 1.22 3.72 0.27
C SER A 65 1.67 4.32 1.61
N TYR A 66 1.90 3.50 2.64
CA TYR A 66 2.33 3.99 3.95
C TYR A 66 3.62 4.83 3.95
N PRO A 67 4.76 4.37 3.40
CA PRO A 67 5.96 5.20 3.34
C PRO A 67 5.76 6.43 2.45
N ALA A 68 5.07 6.28 1.32
CA ALA A 68 4.82 7.39 0.40
C ALA A 68 4.03 8.53 1.07
N ILE A 69 2.96 8.20 1.79
CA ILE A 69 2.14 9.18 2.53
C ILE A 69 2.90 9.73 3.73
N PHE A 70 3.52 8.85 4.53
CA PHE A 70 4.14 9.22 5.79
C PHE A 70 5.32 10.18 5.61
N TYR A 71 6.18 9.92 4.62
CA TYR A 71 7.34 10.76 4.34
C TYR A 71 6.99 12.01 3.53
N SER A 72 6.02 11.95 2.61
CA SER A 72 5.60 13.15 1.85
C SER A 72 4.95 14.22 2.73
N LEU A 73 4.25 13.78 3.79
CA LEU A 73 3.53 14.62 4.75
C LEU A 73 4.17 14.55 6.15
N ALA A 74 5.50 14.56 6.22
CA ALA A 74 6.24 14.41 7.48
C ALA A 74 6.09 15.60 8.44
N CYS A 75 5.79 16.80 7.93
CA CYS A 75 5.69 18.03 8.73
C CYS A 75 4.47 18.04 9.67
N HIS A 76 4.62 18.66 10.84
CA HIS A 76 3.57 18.72 11.88
C HIS A 76 2.29 19.41 11.40
N GLN A 77 2.40 20.41 10.52
CA GLN A 77 1.27 21.18 9.98
C GLN A 77 0.32 20.33 9.12
N VAL A 78 0.84 19.31 8.44
CA VAL A 78 0.07 18.39 7.58
C VAL A 78 -0.19 17.03 8.25
N GLN A 79 0.14 16.90 9.54
CA GLN A 79 0.01 15.64 10.29
C GLN A 79 -1.44 15.14 10.37
N THR A 80 -2.41 16.05 10.48
CA THR A 80 -3.83 15.68 10.47
C THR A 80 -4.24 15.08 9.12
N ALA A 81 -3.83 15.69 8.01
CA ALA A 81 -4.07 15.15 6.66
C ALA A 81 -3.39 13.80 6.46
N ARG A 82 -2.13 13.66 6.91
CA ARG A 82 -1.40 12.38 6.90
C ARG A 82 -2.19 11.27 7.58
N ASN A 83 -2.66 11.50 8.80
CA ASN A 83 -3.39 10.50 9.57
C ASN A 83 -4.72 10.12 8.88
N TRP A 84 -5.44 11.10 8.32
CA TRP A 84 -6.64 10.83 7.53
C TRP A 84 -6.37 9.96 6.31
N PHE A 85 -5.30 10.23 5.56
CA PHE A 85 -4.94 9.41 4.40
C PHE A 85 -4.47 8.00 4.78
N LEU A 86 -3.76 7.85 5.89
CA LEU A 86 -3.40 6.54 6.42
C LEU A 86 -4.66 5.74 6.80
N VAL A 87 -5.64 6.36 7.45
CA VAL A 87 -6.92 5.70 7.77
C VAL A 87 -7.69 5.35 6.49
N LEU A 88 -7.75 6.27 5.52
CA LEU A 88 -8.43 6.04 4.25
C LEU A 88 -7.84 4.83 3.53
N ILE A 89 -6.52 4.77 3.32
CA ILE A 89 -5.91 3.65 2.61
C ILE A 89 -6.02 2.34 3.40
N THR A 90 -5.92 2.38 4.73
CA THR A 90 -6.09 1.19 5.57
C THR A 90 -7.50 0.63 5.42
N THR A 91 -8.52 1.49 5.49
CA THR A 91 -9.93 1.06 5.42
C THR A 91 -10.32 0.57 4.03
N THR A 92 -9.91 1.27 2.97
CA THR A 92 -10.19 0.84 1.59
C THR A 92 -9.44 -0.45 1.24
N SER A 93 -8.17 -0.59 1.60
CA SER A 93 -7.39 -1.81 1.39
C SER A 93 -7.95 -2.99 2.18
N THR A 94 -8.32 -2.79 3.44
CA THR A 94 -8.92 -3.86 4.27
C THR A 94 -10.26 -4.32 3.70
N GLY A 95 -11.11 -3.38 3.26
CA GLY A 95 -12.36 -3.71 2.57
C GLY A 95 -12.14 -4.50 1.28
N CYS A 96 -11.13 -4.13 0.49
CA CYS A 96 -10.73 -4.86 -0.72
C CYS A 96 -10.18 -6.26 -0.42
N PHE A 97 -9.38 -6.40 0.64
CA PHE A 97 -8.89 -7.70 1.10
C PHE A 97 -10.05 -8.62 1.52
N ILE A 98 -10.97 -8.13 2.35
CA ILE A 98 -12.12 -8.91 2.81
C ILE A 98 -13.02 -9.30 1.63
N SER A 99 -13.25 -8.38 0.68
CA SER A 99 -14.07 -8.69 -0.50
C SER A 99 -13.39 -9.76 -1.38
N THR A 100 -12.08 -9.68 -1.61
CA THR A 100 -11.34 -10.67 -2.42
C THR A 100 -11.30 -12.06 -1.76
N MET A 101 -11.37 -12.15 -0.43
CA MET A 101 -11.49 -13.43 0.28
C MET A 101 -12.85 -14.11 0.08
N HIS A 102 -13.89 -13.38 -0.34
CA HIS A 102 -15.22 -13.93 -0.51
C HIS A 102 -15.27 -14.93 -1.70
N PRO A 103 -15.76 -16.17 -1.52
CA PRO A 103 -15.76 -17.19 -2.57
C PRO A 103 -16.41 -16.77 -3.89
N ALA A 104 -17.50 -15.99 -3.82
CA ALA A 104 -18.21 -15.52 -5.01
C ALA A 104 -17.32 -14.64 -5.88
N MET A 105 -16.39 -13.88 -5.29
CA MET A 105 -15.48 -13.00 -6.02
C MET A 105 -14.50 -13.76 -6.90
N ASN A 106 -14.29 -15.08 -6.68
CA ASN A 106 -13.47 -15.90 -7.58
C ASN A 106 -14.20 -16.28 -8.89
N THR A 107 -15.51 -16.07 -8.97
CA THR A 107 -16.32 -16.43 -10.15
C THR A 107 -15.98 -15.55 -11.36
N PRO A 108 -15.90 -16.09 -12.59
CA PRO A 108 -15.63 -15.31 -13.80
C PRO A 108 -16.58 -14.12 -14.01
N LYS A 109 -17.84 -14.26 -13.56
CA LYS A 109 -18.89 -13.23 -13.64
C LYS A 109 -18.53 -11.93 -12.90
N LEU A 110 -17.74 -12.02 -11.83
CA LEU A 110 -17.33 -10.87 -11.00
C LEU A 110 -15.92 -10.35 -11.35
N ARG A 111 -15.34 -10.78 -12.48
CA ARG A 111 -14.02 -10.32 -12.93
C ARG A 111 -13.96 -8.80 -13.11
N ALA A 112 -15.00 -8.20 -13.69
CA ALA A 112 -15.08 -6.75 -13.86
C ALA A 112 -15.16 -6.03 -12.50
N ALA A 113 -15.98 -6.54 -11.57
CA ALA A 113 -16.12 -6.00 -10.22
C ALA A 113 -14.77 -5.98 -9.48
N ARG A 114 -13.96 -7.05 -9.58
CA ARG A 114 -12.60 -7.08 -9.05
C ARG A 114 -11.73 -5.99 -9.65
N GLY A 115 -11.75 -5.84 -10.98
CA GLY A 115 -10.99 -4.80 -11.68
C GLY A 115 -11.35 -3.40 -11.17
N PHE A 116 -12.64 -3.09 -11.07
CA PHE A 116 -13.10 -1.81 -10.52
C PHE A 116 -12.64 -1.59 -9.07
N MET A 117 -12.70 -2.61 -8.21
CA MET A 117 -12.23 -2.48 -6.82
C MET A 117 -10.75 -2.10 -6.74
N PHE A 118 -9.88 -2.74 -7.53
CA PHE A 118 -8.46 -2.39 -7.56
C PHE A 118 -8.20 -1.01 -8.18
N ILE A 119 -8.98 -0.60 -9.17
CA ILE A 119 -8.92 0.76 -9.72
C ILE A 119 -9.29 1.79 -8.65
N PHE A 120 -10.40 1.60 -7.94
CA PHE A 120 -10.80 2.48 -6.84
C PHE A 120 -9.75 2.51 -5.73
N LEU A 121 -9.16 1.36 -5.41
CA LEU A 121 -8.09 1.28 -4.41
C LEU A 121 -6.85 2.06 -4.86
N GLY A 122 -6.41 1.90 -6.11
CA GLY A 122 -5.31 2.65 -6.69
C GLY A 122 -5.57 4.16 -6.74
N LEU A 123 -6.79 4.59 -7.09
CA LEU A 123 -7.18 6.00 -7.06
C LEU A 123 -7.17 6.56 -5.63
N SER A 124 -7.60 5.78 -4.64
CA SER A 124 -7.53 6.18 -3.23
C SER A 124 -6.09 6.37 -2.75
N ALA A 125 -5.15 5.55 -3.26
CA ALA A 125 -3.72 5.68 -3.00
C ALA A 125 -3.08 6.89 -3.73
N ALA A 126 -3.61 7.28 -4.89
CA ALA A 126 -3.13 8.43 -5.65
C ALA A 126 -3.53 9.78 -5.03
N PHE A 127 -4.70 9.85 -4.38
CA PHE A 127 -5.21 11.07 -3.75
C PHE A 127 -4.23 11.77 -2.79
N PRO A 128 -3.59 11.09 -1.82
CA PRO A 128 -2.61 11.73 -0.92
C PRO A 128 -1.37 12.26 -1.64
N LEU A 129 -0.96 11.63 -2.75
CA LEU A 129 0.17 12.10 -3.56
C LEU A 129 -0.19 13.40 -4.29
N ILE A 130 -1.40 13.47 -4.83
CA ILE A 130 -1.93 14.69 -5.46
C ILE A 130 -2.04 15.80 -4.41
N TYR A 131 -2.55 15.49 -3.22
CA TYR A 131 -2.60 16.45 -2.12
C TYR A 131 -1.19 16.96 -1.75
N ALA A 132 -0.21 16.06 -1.61
CA ALA A 132 1.16 16.43 -1.30
C ALA A 132 1.81 17.29 -2.40
N ALA A 133 1.45 17.07 -3.66
CA ALA A 133 1.94 17.81 -4.82
C ALA A 133 1.36 19.23 -4.95
N ASN A 134 0.15 19.46 -4.44
CA ASN A 134 -0.54 20.76 -4.50
C ASN A 134 -0.48 21.54 -3.17
N ALA A 135 -0.07 20.89 -2.08
CA ALA A 135 0.14 21.53 -0.80
C ALA A 135 1.42 22.38 -0.80
N ASP A 136 1.45 23.40 0.06
CA ASP A 136 2.56 24.34 0.14
C ASP A 136 3.91 23.62 0.28
N PRO A 137 4.90 23.94 -0.58
CA PRO A 137 6.22 23.28 -0.59
C PRO A 137 6.98 23.43 0.73
N LYS A 138 6.58 24.38 1.56
CA LYS A 138 7.12 24.60 2.91
C LYS A 138 6.80 23.45 3.88
N TYR A 139 5.71 22.71 3.64
CA TYR A 139 5.19 21.70 4.56
C TYR A 139 5.14 20.28 3.95
N THR A 140 5.56 20.12 2.69
CA THR A 140 5.62 18.81 2.03
C THR A 140 7.02 18.50 1.55
N SER A 141 7.45 17.25 1.76
CA SER A 141 8.75 16.78 1.27
C SER A 141 8.68 16.28 -0.18
N TYR A 142 7.51 16.38 -0.82
CA TYR A 142 7.24 15.91 -2.17
C TYR A 142 8.14 16.56 -3.24
N HIS A 143 8.46 17.85 -3.09
CA HIS A 143 9.35 18.55 -4.02
C HIS A 143 10.79 18.05 -3.99
N GLY A 144 11.26 17.54 -2.84
CA GLY A 144 12.58 16.92 -2.76
C GLY A 144 12.65 15.60 -3.52
N ALA A 145 11.57 14.82 -3.58
CA ALA A 145 11.54 13.52 -4.25
C ALA A 145 11.48 13.63 -5.79
N LEU A 146 10.81 14.64 -6.34
CA LEU A 146 10.76 14.90 -7.78
C LEU A 146 12.11 15.38 -8.36
N GLN A 147 12.95 16.05 -7.56
CA GLN A 147 14.29 16.49 -7.99
C GLN A 147 15.28 15.34 -8.21
N TRP A 148 15.02 14.14 -7.70
CA TRP A 148 15.83 12.93 -7.97
C TRP A 148 15.25 12.05 -9.09
N GLY A 149 14.13 12.47 -9.71
CA GLY A 149 13.40 11.70 -10.72
C GLY A 149 13.39 12.32 -12.13
N LEU A 150 14.11 13.43 -12.33
CA LEU A 150 14.42 14.10 -13.60
C LEU A 150 15.92 14.42 -13.63
#